data_AF-A0A9D1WQK0-F1
#
_entry.id   AF-A0A9D1WQK0-F1
#
_cell.length_a   1.000
_cell.length_b   1.000
_cell.length_c   1.000
_cell.angle_alpha   90.00
_cell.angle_beta   90.00
_cell.angle_gamma   90.00
#
_symmetry.space_group_name_H-M   'P 1'
#
loop_
_entity.id
_entity.type
_entity.pdbx_description
1 polymer ?
#
loop_
_entity_poly.entity_id
_entity_poly.type
_entity_poly.pdbx_seq_one_letter_code
_entity_poly.pdbx_strand_id
1 'polypeptide(L)'
;MFVKEVAVQNQVGLHARPATFFIQKANEYKSSIWVEKEERRVNAKSLLGVLSLGIVGGTTIRIIADGSDEQAAVEGLVKLVESGFTE
;
A
#
# COMPACT_ATOMS: atom_id res chain seq x y z
N MET A 1 9.14 6.25 12.28
CA MET A 1 8.99 6.09 10.82
C MET A 1 9.67 4.81 10.33
N PHE A 2 8.90 3.93 9.67
CA PHE A 2 9.36 2.68 9.07
C PHE A 2 8.98 2.60 7.58
N VAL A 3 9.82 1.98 6.76
CA VAL A 3 9.63 1.91 5.30
C VAL A 3 10.07 0.55 4.73
N LYS A 4 9.31 0.03 3.75
CA LYS A 4 9.72 -1.10 2.92
C LYS A 4 9.32 -0.88 1.46
N GLU A 5 10.10 -1.47 0.57
CA GLU A 5 9.78 -1.62 -0.85
C GLU A 5 9.09 -2.95 -1.09
N VAL A 6 8.10 -2.96 -1.97
CA VAL A 6 7.40 -4.18 -2.40
C VAL A 6 7.00 -4.06 -3.86
N ALA A 7 7.13 -5.18 -4.59
CA ALA A 7 6.68 -5.28 -5.97
C ALA A 7 5.21 -5.74 -6.01
N VAL A 8 4.38 -5.00 -6.72
CA VAL A 8 2.97 -5.34 -6.94
C VAL A 8 2.89 -6.38 -8.05
N GLN A 9 2.70 -7.66 -7.72
CA GLN A 9 2.81 -8.76 -8.70
C GLN A 9 1.51 -9.11 -9.42
N ASN A 10 0.35 -8.70 -8.89
CA ASN A 10 -0.95 -9.01 -9.50
C ASN A 10 -1.17 -8.19 -10.79
N GLN A 11 -1.83 -8.79 -11.78
CA GLN A 11 -2.00 -8.19 -13.12
C GLN A 11 -2.72 -6.83 -13.11
N VAL A 12 -3.71 -6.65 -12.23
CA VAL A 12 -4.53 -5.43 -12.18
C VAL A 12 -3.89 -4.29 -11.38
N GLY A 13 -2.80 -4.56 -10.65
CA GLY A 13 -2.15 -3.59 -9.76
C GLY A 13 -3.04 -3.19 -8.57
N LEU A 14 -2.86 -1.96 -8.07
CA LEU A 14 -3.69 -1.38 -7.00
C LEU A 14 -4.90 -0.63 -7.58
N HIS A 15 -5.73 -1.35 -8.33
CA HIS A 15 -7.01 -0.87 -8.85
C HIS A 15 -8.16 -1.78 -8.40
N ALA A 16 -9.40 -1.29 -8.49
CA ALA A 16 -10.62 -2.06 -8.18
C ALA A 16 -10.55 -2.77 -6.81
N ARG A 17 -10.72 -4.10 -6.77
CA ARG A 17 -10.79 -4.90 -5.52
C ARG A 17 -9.47 -4.87 -4.71
N PRO A 18 -8.28 -5.09 -5.30
CA PRO A 18 -7.00 -4.89 -4.61
C PRO A 18 -6.85 -3.53 -3.93
N ALA A 19 -7.27 -2.43 -4.58
CA ALA A 19 -7.22 -1.12 -3.96
C ALA A 19 -8.09 -1.07 -2.68
N THR A 20 -9.32 -1.58 -2.75
CA THR A 20 -10.21 -1.63 -1.59
C THR A 20 -9.62 -2.42 -0.44
N PHE A 21 -9.07 -3.61 -0.69
CA PHE A 21 -8.43 -4.43 0.35
C PHE A 21 -7.19 -3.75 0.95
N PHE A 22 -6.36 -3.14 0.11
CA PHE A 22 -5.20 -2.39 0.56
C PHE A 22 -5.60 -1.26 1.52
N ILE A 23 -6.63 -0.51 1.18
CA ILE A 23 -7.10 0.63 1.99
C ILE A 23 -7.80 0.16 3.26
N GLN A 24 -8.62 -0.88 3.19
CA GLN A 24 -9.23 -1.47 4.37
C GLN A 24 -8.16 -1.90 5.36
N LYS A 25 -7.13 -2.61 4.86
CA LYS A 25 -6.00 -3.02 5.68
C LYS A 25 -5.23 -1.84 6.25
N ALA A 26 -4.96 -0.81 5.45
CA ALA A 26 -4.29 0.41 5.91
C ALA A 26 -5.09 1.13 7.01
N ASN A 27 -6.42 1.11 6.95
CA ASN A 27 -7.30 1.74 7.94
C ASN A 27 -7.37 1.01 9.29
N GLU A 28 -6.91 -0.26 9.38
CA GLU A 28 -6.83 -0.99 10.65
C GLU A 28 -5.74 -0.42 11.59
N TYR A 29 -4.77 0.31 11.03
CA TYR A 29 -3.63 0.82 11.77
C TYR A 29 -3.82 2.28 12.21
N LYS A 30 -3.24 2.65 13.35
CA LYS A 30 -3.27 4.01 13.88
C LYS A 30 -2.28 4.94 13.19
N SER A 31 -1.17 4.39 12.70
CA SER A 31 -0.12 5.15 12.03
C SER A 31 -0.63 5.91 10.81
N SER A 32 0.06 7.01 10.50
CA SER A 32 -0.08 7.63 9.19
C SER A 32 0.69 6.77 8.20
N ILE A 33 0.05 6.41 7.09
CA ILE A 33 0.61 5.49 6.09
C ILE A 33 0.54 6.14 4.72
N TRP A 34 1.62 5.99 3.97
CA TRP A 34 1.73 6.50 2.63
C TRP A 34 2.25 5.43 1.67
N VAL A 35 1.79 5.54 0.43
CA VAL A 35 2.35 4.82 -0.71
C VAL A 35 3.09 5.81 -1.58
N GLU A 36 4.30 5.46 -1.95
CA GLU A 36 5.15 6.23 -2.84
C GLU A 36 5.49 5.39 -4.07
N LYS A 37 5.31 5.99 -5.25
CA LYS A 37 5.72 5.47 -6.55
C LYS A 37 6.53 6.57 -7.20
N GLU A 38 7.80 6.29 -7.48
CA GLU A 38 8.77 7.28 -7.97
C GLU A 38 8.83 8.49 -7.02
N GLU A 39 8.55 9.70 -7.51
CA GLU A 39 8.56 10.94 -6.71
C GLU A 39 7.18 11.30 -6.14
N ARG A 40 6.14 10.51 -6.44
CA ARG A 40 4.76 10.79 -6.02
C ARG A 40 4.38 9.97 -4.80
N ARG A 41 3.93 10.65 -3.76
CA ARG A 41 3.48 10.05 -2.50
C ARG A 41 2.03 10.44 -2.20
N VAL A 42 1.23 9.45 -1.79
CA VAL A 42 -0.19 9.64 -1.42
C VAL A 42 -0.50 8.94 -0.10
N ASN A 43 -1.60 9.35 0.55
CA ASN A 43 -2.11 8.68 1.74
C ASN A 43 -2.65 7.29 1.38
N ALA A 44 -2.11 6.24 2.01
CA ALA A 44 -2.50 4.85 1.79
C ALA A 44 -3.94 4.54 2.24
N LYS A 45 -4.52 5.39 3.10
CA LYS A 45 -5.91 5.29 3.57
C LYS A 45 -6.91 5.99 2.66
N SER A 46 -6.44 6.69 1.61
CA SER A 46 -7.29 7.38 0.63
C SER A 46 -7.42 6.58 -0.66
N LEU A 47 -8.64 6.13 -0.97
CA LEU A 47 -8.91 5.42 -2.23
C LEU A 47 -8.54 6.24 -3.46
N LEU A 48 -9.00 7.48 -3.52
CA LEU A 48 -8.68 8.36 -4.64
C LEU A 48 -7.18 8.62 -4.74
N GLY A 49 -6.49 8.76 -3.60
CA GLY A 49 -5.04 8.93 -3.56
C GLY A 49 -4.32 7.74 -4.19
N VAL A 50 -4.60 6.52 -3.72
CA VAL A 50 -3.98 5.28 -4.22
C VAL A 50 -4.26 5.08 -5.71
N LEU A 51 -5.52 5.28 -6.15
CA LEU A 51 -5.88 5.17 -7.56
C LEU A 51 -5.14 6.20 -8.43
N SER A 52 -4.92 7.41 -7.93
CA SER A 52 -4.23 8.49 -8.67
C SER A 52 -2.74 8.23 -8.95
N LEU A 53 -2.13 7.25 -8.28
CA LEU A 53 -0.74 6.84 -8.54
C LEU A 53 -0.61 5.91 -9.76
N GLY A 54 -1.72 5.34 -10.26
CA GLY A 54 -1.70 4.45 -11.43
C GLY A 54 -0.71 3.30 -11.25
N ILE A 55 -0.79 2.60 -10.12
CA ILE A 55 0.11 1.50 -9.78
C ILE A 55 -0.39 0.24 -10.49
N VAL A 56 0.37 -0.22 -11.49
CA VAL A 56 0.07 -1.39 -12.30
C VAL A 56 0.90 -2.59 -11.86
N GLY A 57 0.52 -3.80 -12.29
CA GLY A 57 1.31 -5.00 -12.05
C GLY A 57 2.76 -4.86 -12.54
N GLY A 58 3.71 -5.38 -11.78
CA GLY A 58 5.14 -5.24 -11.98
C GLY A 58 5.75 -3.94 -11.42
N THR A 59 4.95 -3.03 -10.87
CA THR A 59 5.47 -1.78 -10.29
C THR A 59 6.02 -2.02 -8.88
N THR A 60 7.23 -1.55 -8.61
CA THR A 60 7.75 -1.44 -7.24
C THR A 60 7.25 -0.16 -6.59
N ILE A 61 6.71 -0.29 -5.37
CA ILE A 61 6.23 0.84 -4.57
C ILE A 61 6.90 0.82 -3.20
N ARG A 62 6.95 1.99 -2.57
CA ARG A 62 7.39 2.16 -1.18
C ARG A 62 6.18 2.34 -0.27
N ILE A 63 6.10 1.52 0.77
CA ILE A 63 5.11 1.65 1.84
C ILE A 63 5.82 2.25 3.04
N ILE A 64 5.31 3.38 3.50
CA ILE A 64 5.91 4.20 4.54
C ILE A 64 4.87 4.37 5.63
N ALA A 65 5.22 4.09 6.88
CA ALA A 65 4.36 4.38 8.02
C ALA A 65 5.10 5.17 9.09
N ASP A 66 4.37 6.01 9.81
CA ASP A 66 4.87 6.75 10.96
C ASP A 66 3.81 6.77 12.07
N GLY A 67 4.18 6.24 13.24
CA GLY A 67 3.29 6.12 14.38
C GLY A 67 3.56 4.90 15.27
N SER A 68 2.66 4.66 16.22
CA SER A 68 2.83 3.64 17.26
C SER A 68 2.84 2.19 16.76
N ASP A 69 2.26 1.94 15.59
CA ASP A 69 2.14 0.62 14.96
C ASP A 69 2.77 0.58 13.56
N GLU A 70 3.74 1.47 13.29
CA GLU A 70 4.32 1.67 11.97
C GLU A 70 4.94 0.41 11.35
N GLN A 71 5.63 -0.39 12.16
CA GLN A 71 6.25 -1.62 11.69
C GLN A 71 5.20 -2.66 11.33
N ALA A 72 4.20 -2.86 12.20
CA ALA A 72 3.10 -3.78 11.95
C ALA A 72 2.25 -3.37 10.74
N ALA A 73 2.06 -2.06 10.54
CA ALA A 73 1.35 -1.49 9.40
C ALA A 73 2.05 -1.80 8.08
N VAL A 74 3.35 -1.51 7.99
CA VAL A 74 4.13 -1.78 6.79
C VAL A 74 4.22 -3.28 6.52
N GLU A 75 4.52 -4.10 7.54
CA GLU A 75 4.63 -5.55 7.35
C GLU A 75 3.31 -6.19 6.92
N GLY A 76 2.18 -5.76 7.49
CA GLY A 76 0.86 -6.25 7.10
C GLY A 76 0.50 -5.87 5.67
N LEU A 77 0.79 -4.64 5.26
CA LEU A 77 0.52 -4.19 3.89
C LEU A 77 1.45 -4.84 2.86
N VAL A 78 2.73 -5.01 3.19
CA VAL A 78 3.67 -5.72 2.31
C VAL A 78 3.21 -7.16 2.09
N LYS A 79 2.84 -7.88 3.16
CA LYS A 79 2.31 -9.26 3.05
C LYS A 79 1.07 -9.34 2.17
N LEU A 80 0.14 -8.38 2.29
CA LEU A 80 -1.07 -8.34 1.46
C LEU A 80 -0.75 -8.10 -0.02
N VAL A 81 0.25 -7.26 -0.31
CA VAL A 81 0.72 -7.04 -1.70
C VAL A 81 1.39 -8.28 -2.26
N GLU A 82 2.27 -8.92 -1.47
CA GLU A 82 2.99 -10.15 -1.85
C GLU A 82 2.05 -11.35 -2.04
N SER A 83 0.94 -11.42 -1.29
CA SER A 83 -0.08 -12.46 -1.48
C SER A 83 -0.93 -12.25 -2.74
N GLY A 84 -0.74 -11.13 -3.45
CA GLY A 84 -1.50 -10.79 -4.64
C GLY A 84 -2.97 -10.47 -4.34
N PHE A 85 -3.29 -10.05 -3.11
CA PHE A 85 -4.67 -9.74 -2.67
C PHE A 85 -5.64 -10.93 -2.75
N THR A 86 -5.13 -12.13 -2.48
CA THR A 86 -5.89 -13.38 -2.52
C THR A 86 -6.62 -13.73 -1.21
N GLU A 87 -6.51 -12.87 -0.19
CA GLU A 87 -7.26 -12.96 1.08
C GLU A 87 -8.71 -12.44 0.98
#